data_AF-A0AAE1WNV6-F1
#
_entry.id   AF-A0AAE1WNV6-F1
#
_cell.length_a   1.000
_cell.length_b   1.000
_cell.length_c   1.000
_cell.angle_alpha   90.00
_cell.angle_beta   90.00
_cell.angle_gamma   90.00
#
_symmetry.space_group_name_H-M   'P 1'
#
loop_
_entity.id
_entity.type
_entity.pdbx_description
1 polymer ?
#
loop_
_entity_poly.entity_id
_entity_poly.type
_entity_poly.pdbx_seq_one_letter_code
_entity_poly.pdbx_strand_id
1 'polypeptide(L)'
;MLYKGKPVDLTPEQEEVATMYAVMLDTDYMNKPKFKENFMTDWRKILGRNHVIQSLEHCDFTPIYEWHQKEKEKKKQMTAEEKKALKEEKLKQEEKYMWAIVNGVKEKVGNFRVEPPGLFRGRGEHPKMGKLKKRIRPSDITINIGKDAPIPECPIPGQSWKEIRHDNTVTWLAYWNDPINPKEFKYVFLAASSTLKGQSDKEKYEKARLLKDYIHGIRAAYTKDFTSKDPTKKQIAVATYLIDKLALRAGNEKDDDEADTVGCCTLKVENVEPVPPNILKFDFLGKDSIRYQNEVEVETAVFKAIQQFRSGKKGSDDMFDRLDTSKLNAHLKELMPGLTAKVFRTYNASITLDDKLSRETKGGDVAEKVVVYQHANKEVAIICNHQRTVSKSHSAQMTRLNEKIEELKGVLEELQTDLARAKKGKPPLKSADGKPKRNLNPDALEKKIAQTNAKIEKMERDKETKEDLKTVALGTSKINYLDPRITVAWCKRHEVPIEKIFNKSLLAKFAWAMDVDPSFRF
;
A
#
# COMPACT_ATOMS: atom_id res chain seq x y z
N MET A 1 6.92 15.45 -33.11
CA MET A 1 7.69 14.17 -33.00
C MET A 1 8.35 13.86 -34.34
N LEU A 2 9.22 12.84 -34.45
CA LEU A 2 9.72 12.39 -35.75
C LEU A 2 9.16 11.01 -36.11
N TYR A 3 8.96 10.77 -37.40
CA TYR A 3 8.63 9.46 -37.96
C TYR A 3 9.56 9.19 -39.15
N LYS A 4 10.31 8.09 -39.11
CA LYS A 4 11.39 7.79 -40.08
C LYS A 4 12.36 8.97 -40.26
N GLY A 5 12.70 9.63 -39.15
CA GLY A 5 13.61 10.79 -39.11
C GLY A 5 13.02 12.11 -39.61
N LYS A 6 11.76 12.15 -40.07
CA LYS A 6 11.10 13.37 -40.55
C LYS A 6 10.09 13.90 -39.52
N PRO A 7 9.97 15.22 -39.33
CA PRO A 7 8.92 15.79 -38.50
C PRO A 7 7.52 15.38 -38.97
N VAL A 8 6.65 15.08 -38.03
CA VAL A 8 5.22 14.84 -38.26
C VAL A 8 4.41 15.66 -37.29
N ASP A 9 3.46 16.41 -37.83
CA ASP A 9 2.48 17.17 -37.07
C ASP A 9 1.35 16.25 -36.63
N LEU A 10 0.95 16.39 -35.37
CA LEU A 10 -0.15 15.65 -34.77
C LEU A 10 -1.28 16.63 -34.42
N THR A 11 -2.52 16.19 -34.54
CA THR A 11 -3.65 16.91 -33.94
C THR A 11 -3.51 16.92 -32.41
N PRO A 12 -4.16 17.84 -31.67
CA PRO A 12 -4.06 17.89 -30.21
C PRO A 12 -4.43 16.55 -29.52
N GLU A 13 -5.42 15.82 -30.02
CA GLU A 13 -5.81 14.51 -29.47
C GLU A 13 -4.75 13.43 -29.71
N GLN A 14 -4.14 13.43 -30.91
CA GLN A 14 -3.06 12.50 -31.25
C GLN A 14 -1.78 12.82 -30.47
N GLU A 15 -1.46 14.11 -30.31
CA GLU A 15 -0.31 14.59 -29.57
C GLU A 15 -0.45 14.28 -28.08
N GLU A 16 -1.62 14.48 -27.46
CA GLU A 16 -1.87 14.14 -26.06
C GLU A 16 -1.48 12.67 -25.76
N VAL A 17 -1.90 11.73 -26.63
CA VAL A 17 -1.58 10.31 -26.47
C VAL A 17 -0.11 10.01 -26.76
N ALA A 18 0.50 10.67 -27.76
CA ALA A 18 1.93 10.58 -28.00
C ALA A 18 2.76 11.07 -26.79
N THR A 19 2.33 12.16 -26.14
CA THR A 19 2.95 12.67 -24.92
C THR A 19 2.84 11.66 -23.77
N MET A 20 1.68 11.01 -23.58
CA MET A 20 1.52 9.98 -22.54
C MET A 20 2.54 8.84 -22.68
N TYR A 21 2.88 8.45 -23.92
CA TYR A 21 3.93 7.46 -24.19
C TYR A 21 5.34 8.04 -24.01
N ALA A 22 5.58 9.24 -24.56
CA ALA A 22 6.89 9.90 -24.50
C ALA A 22 7.38 10.11 -23.06
N VAL A 23 6.51 10.51 -22.14
CA VAL A 23 6.88 10.72 -20.73
C VAL A 23 7.21 9.43 -19.97
N MET A 24 7.04 8.27 -20.61
CA MET A 24 7.35 6.96 -20.04
C MET A 24 8.64 6.35 -20.60
N LEU A 25 9.38 7.05 -21.47
CA LEU A 25 10.59 6.53 -22.12
C LEU A 25 11.67 6.05 -21.14
N ASP A 26 11.75 6.62 -19.94
CA ASP A 26 12.71 6.28 -18.88
C ASP A 26 12.21 5.23 -17.88
N THR A 27 11.07 4.58 -18.19
CA THR A 27 10.43 3.61 -17.30
C THR A 27 10.58 2.17 -17.81
N ASP A 28 10.55 1.21 -16.88
CA ASP A 28 10.66 -0.22 -17.19
C ASP A 28 9.52 -0.74 -18.08
N TYR A 29 8.42 0.01 -18.22
CA TYR A 29 7.33 -0.33 -19.15
C TYR A 29 7.77 -0.29 -20.62
N MET A 30 8.79 0.49 -20.97
CA MET A 30 9.36 0.51 -22.32
C MET A 30 10.09 -0.77 -22.69
N ASN A 31 10.36 -1.64 -21.72
CA ASN A 31 10.95 -2.95 -21.98
C ASN A 31 9.87 -4.02 -22.15
N LYS A 32 8.59 -3.70 -21.96
CA LYS A 32 7.47 -4.65 -22.04
C LYS A 32 6.83 -4.66 -23.43
N PRO A 33 6.93 -5.74 -24.22
CA PRO A 33 6.35 -5.82 -25.56
C PRO A 33 4.84 -5.57 -25.56
N LYS A 34 4.12 -6.17 -24.59
CA LYS A 34 2.66 -6.03 -24.49
C LYS A 34 2.21 -4.59 -24.25
N PHE A 35 3.01 -3.81 -23.52
CA PHE A 35 2.76 -2.38 -23.31
C PHE A 35 2.82 -1.60 -24.63
N LYS A 36 3.88 -1.81 -25.42
CA LYS A 36 4.07 -1.17 -26.73
C LYS A 36 2.98 -1.55 -27.72
N GLU A 37 2.64 -2.84 -27.76
CA GLU A 37 1.60 -3.39 -28.64
C GLU A 37 0.23 -2.77 -28.34
N ASN A 38 -0.18 -2.75 -27.07
CA ASN A 38 -1.45 -2.19 -26.66
C ASN A 38 -1.51 -0.67 -26.92
N PHE A 39 -0.43 0.05 -26.60
CA PHE A 39 -0.32 1.48 -26.90
C PHE A 39 -0.52 1.76 -28.39
N MET A 40 0.24 1.08 -29.26
CA MET A 40 0.17 1.31 -30.71
C MET A 40 -1.21 0.95 -31.27
N THR A 41 -1.80 -0.14 -30.78
CA THR A 41 -3.16 -0.55 -31.15
C THR A 41 -4.19 0.54 -30.85
N ASP A 42 -4.14 1.17 -29.68
CA ASP A 42 -5.09 2.22 -29.32
C ASP A 42 -4.76 3.57 -29.97
N TRP A 43 -3.49 3.93 -30.07
CA TRP A 43 -3.07 5.18 -30.72
C TRP A 43 -3.39 5.19 -32.21
N ARG A 44 -3.24 4.05 -32.91
CA ARG A 44 -3.62 3.92 -34.33
C ARG A 44 -5.10 4.24 -34.58
N LYS A 45 -6.00 3.94 -33.64
CA LYS A 45 -7.42 4.29 -33.75
C LYS A 45 -7.65 5.80 -33.76
N ILE A 46 -6.79 6.55 -33.08
CA ILE A 46 -6.85 8.02 -32.97
C ILE A 46 -6.12 8.68 -34.15
N LEU A 47 -5.01 8.08 -34.60
CA LEU A 47 -4.31 8.51 -35.80
C LEU A 47 -5.19 8.36 -37.06
N GLY A 48 -5.99 7.29 -37.10
CA GLY A 48 -6.80 6.93 -38.27
C GLY A 48 -6.03 6.04 -39.25
N ARG A 49 -6.76 5.34 -40.13
CA ARG A 49 -6.21 4.31 -41.03
C ARG A 49 -5.15 4.84 -42.00
N ASN A 50 -5.33 6.08 -42.47
CA ASN A 50 -4.52 6.69 -43.54
C ASN A 50 -3.39 7.57 -43.01
N HIS A 51 -3.10 7.54 -41.71
CA HIS A 51 -2.05 8.36 -41.13
C HIS A 51 -0.65 7.93 -41.61
N VAL A 52 0.31 8.85 -41.70
CA VAL A 52 1.70 8.52 -42.10
C VAL A 52 2.38 7.56 -41.10
N ILE A 53 1.98 7.65 -39.83
CA ILE A 53 2.49 6.81 -38.74
C ILE A 53 1.79 5.45 -38.76
N GLN A 54 2.52 4.41 -39.13
CA GLN A 54 1.99 3.05 -39.27
C GLN A 54 2.63 2.05 -38.29
N SER A 55 3.88 2.27 -37.87
CA SER A 55 4.61 1.42 -36.92
C SER A 55 5.28 2.25 -35.83
N LEU A 56 5.31 1.69 -34.61
CA LEU A 56 5.96 2.32 -33.46
C LEU A 56 7.49 2.35 -33.62
N GLU A 57 8.08 1.38 -34.33
CA GLU A 57 9.54 1.25 -34.51
C GLU A 57 10.17 2.43 -35.25
N HIS A 58 9.39 3.14 -36.04
CA HIS A 58 9.83 4.31 -36.79
C HIS A 58 9.53 5.63 -36.07
N CYS A 59 8.87 5.59 -34.91
CA CYS A 59 8.52 6.77 -34.14
C CYS A 59 9.68 7.18 -33.22
N ASP A 60 10.05 8.44 -33.28
CA ASP A 60 10.95 9.06 -32.31
C ASP A 60 10.19 10.09 -31.48
N PHE A 61 10.02 9.74 -30.20
CA PHE A 61 9.36 10.54 -29.18
C PHE A 61 10.32 11.44 -28.39
N THR A 62 11.63 11.38 -28.66
CA THR A 62 12.67 12.14 -27.96
C THR A 62 12.37 13.65 -27.91
N PRO A 63 11.91 14.31 -29.00
CA PRO A 63 11.59 15.74 -28.94
C PRO A 63 10.50 16.08 -27.89
N ILE A 64 9.47 15.24 -27.76
CA ILE A 64 8.39 15.43 -26.77
C ILE A 64 8.92 15.14 -25.36
N TYR A 65 9.74 14.11 -25.20
CA TYR A 65 10.34 13.76 -23.92
C TYR A 65 11.29 14.86 -23.41
N GLU A 66 12.16 15.39 -24.26
CA GLU A 66 13.07 16.49 -23.90
C GLU A 66 12.31 17.75 -23.52
N TRP A 67 11.25 18.09 -24.25
CA TRP A 67 10.34 19.17 -23.87
C TRP A 67 9.77 18.93 -22.46
N HIS A 68 9.27 17.72 -22.18
CA HIS A 68 8.72 17.37 -20.88
C HIS A 68 9.76 17.51 -19.75
N GLN A 69 11.00 17.07 -19.98
CA GLN A 69 12.07 17.22 -18.99
C GLN A 69 12.40 18.70 -18.74
N LYS A 70 12.44 19.53 -19.79
CA LYS A 70 12.62 20.99 -19.64
C LYS A 70 11.51 21.61 -18.81
N GLU A 71 10.25 21.26 -19.06
CA GLU A 71 9.11 21.73 -18.26
C GLU A 71 9.17 21.27 -16.79
N LYS A 72 9.65 20.05 -16.56
CA LYS A 72 9.86 19.50 -15.21
C LYS A 72 10.96 20.25 -14.46
N GLU A 73 12.07 20.59 -15.13
CA GLU A 73 13.15 21.38 -14.55
C GLU A 73 12.73 22.83 -14.27
N LYS A 74 11.99 23.47 -15.19
CA LYS A 74 11.38 24.80 -14.93
C LYS A 74 10.53 24.78 -13.65
N LYS A 75 9.65 23.78 -13.49
CA LYS A 75 8.82 23.62 -12.28
C LYS A 75 9.66 23.39 -11.01
N LYS A 76 10.81 22.73 -11.11
CA LYS A 76 11.72 22.54 -9.96
C LYS A 76 12.40 23.86 -9.59
N GLN A 77 12.80 24.66 -10.57
CA GLN A 77 13.47 25.96 -10.40
C GLN A 77 12.54 27.06 -9.87
N MET A 78 11.22 26.90 -9.94
CA MET A 78 10.27 27.84 -9.32
C MET A 78 10.57 28.05 -7.84
N THR A 79 10.45 29.30 -7.39
CA THR A 79 10.68 29.71 -6.01
C THR A 79 9.65 29.08 -5.06
N ALA A 80 9.97 29.07 -3.77
CA ALA A 80 9.02 28.59 -2.76
C ALA A 80 7.73 29.42 -2.73
N GLU A 81 7.85 30.72 -3.00
CA GLU A 81 6.74 31.68 -3.03
C GLU A 81 5.82 31.43 -4.23
N GLU A 82 6.36 31.28 -5.43
CA GLU A 82 5.56 30.96 -6.63
C GLU A 82 4.85 29.61 -6.49
N LYS A 83 5.55 28.59 -5.98
CA LYS A 83 4.96 27.27 -5.71
C LYS A 83 3.82 27.36 -4.68
N LYS A 84 3.96 28.23 -3.67
CA LYS A 84 2.93 28.46 -2.66
C LYS A 84 1.73 29.18 -3.27
N ALA A 85 1.94 30.24 -4.04
CA ALA A 85 0.88 31.00 -4.71
C ALA A 85 0.04 30.12 -5.65
N LEU A 86 0.69 29.34 -6.53
CA LEU A 86 -0.01 28.41 -7.43
C LEU A 86 -0.82 27.35 -6.66
N LYS A 87 -0.29 26.87 -5.53
CA LYS A 87 -0.99 25.89 -4.70
C LYS A 87 -2.21 26.49 -4.02
N GLU A 88 -2.12 27.74 -3.54
CA GLU A 88 -3.22 28.45 -2.90
C GLU A 88 -4.32 28.80 -3.90
N GLU A 89 -3.96 29.28 -5.09
CA GLU A 89 -4.91 29.54 -6.17
C GLU A 89 -5.65 28.27 -6.58
N LYS A 90 -4.92 27.17 -6.80
CA LYS A 90 -5.51 25.87 -7.09
C LYS A 90 -6.45 25.39 -5.98
N LEU A 91 -6.06 25.58 -4.72
CA LEU A 91 -6.89 25.18 -3.58
C LEU A 91 -8.19 25.99 -3.53
N LYS A 92 -8.14 27.30 -3.77
CA LYS A 92 -9.33 28.17 -3.85
C LYS A 92 -10.29 27.71 -4.95
N GLN A 93 -9.76 27.37 -6.13
CA GLN A 93 -10.57 26.87 -7.25
C GLN A 93 -11.23 25.51 -6.94
N GLU A 94 -10.53 24.66 -6.21
CA GLU A 94 -10.97 23.30 -5.90
C GLU A 94 -11.81 23.20 -4.61
N GLU A 95 -11.81 24.22 -3.76
CA GLU A 95 -12.44 24.21 -2.44
C GLU A 95 -13.92 23.81 -2.50
N LYS A 96 -14.66 24.31 -3.50
CA LYS A 96 -16.08 23.97 -3.72
C LYS A 96 -16.34 22.48 -3.98
N TYR A 97 -15.34 21.73 -4.44
CA TYR A 97 -15.46 20.28 -4.71
C TYR A 97 -14.94 19.41 -3.56
N MET A 98 -14.33 20.02 -2.55
CA MET A 98 -13.71 19.29 -1.43
C MET A 98 -14.73 18.85 -0.37
N TRP A 99 -15.98 19.30 -0.47
CA TRP A 99 -16.98 19.14 0.59
C TRP A 99 -18.31 18.68 0.01
N ALA A 100 -19.03 17.86 0.78
CA ALA A 100 -20.41 17.48 0.55
C ALA A 100 -21.20 17.70 1.85
N ILE A 101 -22.51 17.96 1.74
CA ILE A 101 -23.40 18.00 2.90
C ILE A 101 -24.11 16.66 2.98
N VAL A 102 -23.93 15.95 4.09
CA VAL A 102 -24.57 14.65 4.34
C VAL A 102 -25.30 14.74 5.67
N ASN A 103 -26.62 14.61 5.66
CA ASN A 103 -27.48 14.75 6.84
C ASN A 103 -27.24 16.05 7.62
N GLY A 104 -27.06 17.17 6.89
CA GLY A 104 -26.79 18.49 7.49
C GLY A 104 -25.34 18.72 7.93
N VAL A 105 -24.47 17.70 7.86
CA VAL A 105 -23.06 17.81 8.25
C VAL A 105 -22.17 18.03 7.03
N LYS A 106 -21.25 19.00 7.14
CA LYS A 106 -20.23 19.27 6.11
C LYS A 106 -19.11 18.24 6.20
N GLU A 107 -19.08 17.33 5.24
CA GLU A 107 -18.16 16.21 5.18
C GLU A 107 -17.17 16.37 4.03
N LYS A 108 -15.91 15.98 4.26
CA LYS A 108 -14.87 16.10 3.23
C LYS A 108 -15.04 15.02 2.16
N VAL A 109 -14.90 15.38 0.89
CA VAL A 109 -14.87 14.43 -0.24
C VAL A 109 -13.44 13.88 -0.40
N GLY A 110 -13.32 12.57 -0.59
CA GLY A 110 -12.02 11.88 -0.67
C GLY A 110 -11.32 12.10 -2.01
N ASN A 111 -11.93 11.62 -3.08
CA ASN A 111 -11.35 11.59 -4.43
C ASN A 111 -12.22 12.33 -5.45
N PHE A 112 -12.51 13.61 -5.18
CA PHE A 112 -13.33 14.48 -6.05
C PHE A 112 -12.71 14.76 -7.43
N ARG A 113 -11.40 14.59 -7.59
CA ARG A 113 -10.73 14.73 -8.89
C ARG A 113 -10.88 13.44 -9.68
N VAL A 114 -11.53 13.52 -10.83
CA VAL A 114 -11.58 12.43 -11.81
C VAL A 114 -10.15 12.14 -12.28
N GLU A 115 -9.81 10.85 -12.43
CA GLU A 115 -8.49 10.45 -12.89
C GLU A 115 -8.21 11.01 -14.29
N PRO A 116 -7.03 11.62 -14.53
CA PRO A 116 -6.68 12.12 -15.85
C PRO A 116 -6.49 10.95 -16.84
N PRO A 117 -6.64 11.22 -18.15
CA PRO A 117 -6.30 10.22 -19.16
C PRO A 117 -4.81 9.85 -19.09
N GLY A 118 -4.46 8.68 -19.60
CA GLY A 118 -3.09 8.18 -19.55
C GLY A 118 -2.98 6.75 -20.07
N LEU A 119 -1.78 6.18 -20.07
CA LEU A 119 -1.60 4.77 -20.39
C LEU A 119 -1.84 3.92 -19.13
N PHE A 120 -2.58 2.82 -19.29
CA PHE A 120 -2.87 1.90 -18.20
C PHE A 120 -1.60 1.16 -17.77
N ARG A 121 -1.30 1.21 -16.47
CA ARG A 121 -0.10 0.64 -15.86
C ARG A 121 -0.52 -0.43 -14.86
N GLY A 122 -1.15 -1.48 -15.39
CA GLY A 122 -1.52 -2.66 -14.60
C GLY A 122 -0.29 -3.28 -13.95
N ARG A 123 -0.44 -3.78 -12.72
CA ARG A 123 0.65 -4.41 -11.96
C ARG A 123 0.99 -5.79 -12.51
N GLY A 124 2.25 -6.22 -12.35
CA GLY A 124 2.74 -7.49 -12.88
C GLY A 124 2.74 -7.55 -14.41
N GLU A 125 2.44 -8.73 -14.95
CA GLU A 125 2.29 -9.00 -16.38
C GLU A 125 0.84 -8.83 -16.85
N HIS A 126 0.24 -7.68 -16.53
CA HIS A 126 -1.15 -7.41 -16.87
C HIS A 126 -1.38 -7.30 -18.39
N PRO A 127 -2.30 -8.07 -18.99
CA PRO A 127 -2.47 -8.13 -20.46
C PRO A 127 -2.96 -6.82 -21.09
N LYS A 128 -3.54 -5.90 -20.30
CA LYS A 128 -4.04 -4.59 -20.74
C LYS A 128 -3.05 -3.45 -20.56
N MET A 129 -1.85 -3.68 -20.00
CA MET A 129 -0.86 -2.61 -19.81
C MET A 129 -0.59 -1.88 -21.13
N GLY A 130 -0.44 -0.55 -21.10
CA GLY A 130 -0.23 0.27 -22.30
C GLY A 130 -1.51 0.68 -23.02
N LYS A 131 -2.68 0.08 -22.73
CA LYS A 131 -3.96 0.55 -23.27
C LYS A 131 -4.27 1.98 -22.83
N LEU A 132 -4.98 2.73 -23.67
CA LEU A 132 -5.33 4.11 -23.39
C LEU A 132 -6.50 4.19 -22.39
N LYS A 133 -6.23 4.75 -21.21
CA LYS A 133 -7.27 5.25 -20.30
C LYS A 133 -7.80 6.56 -20.88
N LYS A 134 -8.98 6.50 -21.49
CA LYS A 134 -9.62 7.66 -22.10
C LYS A 134 -10.02 8.70 -21.05
N ARG A 135 -10.15 9.94 -21.50
CA ARG A 135 -10.65 11.04 -20.69
C ARG A 135 -12.13 10.83 -20.39
N ILE A 136 -12.47 10.82 -19.11
CA ILE A 136 -13.86 10.78 -18.66
C ILE A 136 -14.51 12.14 -18.90
N ARG A 137 -15.69 12.13 -19.53
CA ARG A 137 -16.52 13.30 -19.80
C ARG A 137 -17.70 13.34 -18.82
N PRO A 138 -18.33 14.51 -18.62
CA PRO A 138 -19.62 14.63 -17.92
C PRO A 138 -20.66 13.58 -18.34
N SER A 139 -20.75 13.27 -19.64
CA SER A 139 -21.65 12.26 -20.20
C SER A 139 -21.35 10.81 -19.78
N ASP A 140 -20.21 10.57 -19.12
CA ASP A 140 -19.85 9.26 -18.56
C ASP A 140 -20.18 9.15 -17.06
N ILE A 141 -20.46 10.28 -16.40
CA ILE A 141 -20.56 10.38 -14.95
C ILE A 141 -22.03 10.38 -14.51
N THR A 142 -22.37 9.43 -13.66
CA THR A 142 -23.62 9.42 -12.89
C THR A 142 -23.39 10.10 -11.55
N ILE A 143 -24.21 11.09 -11.20
CA ILE A 143 -24.19 11.77 -9.89
C ILE A 143 -25.26 11.15 -9.00
N ASN A 144 -24.94 10.91 -7.73
CA ASN A 144 -25.92 10.55 -6.71
C ASN A 144 -26.04 11.62 -5.65
N ILE A 145 -27.26 12.11 -5.45
CA ILE A 145 -27.54 13.25 -4.59
C ILE A 145 -28.93 13.12 -3.97
N GLY A 146 -29.20 13.82 -2.86
CA GLY A 146 -30.54 13.87 -2.27
C GLY A 146 -31.57 14.44 -3.25
N LYS A 147 -32.82 13.96 -3.18
CA LYS A 147 -33.90 14.35 -4.11
C LYS A 147 -34.16 15.86 -4.12
N ASP A 148 -34.06 16.50 -2.95
CA ASP A 148 -34.34 17.92 -2.76
C ASP A 148 -33.07 18.78 -2.72
N ALA A 149 -31.91 18.18 -2.95
CA ALA A 149 -30.63 18.88 -2.93
C ALA A 149 -30.33 19.51 -4.31
N PRO A 150 -29.67 20.68 -4.36
CA PRO A 150 -29.34 21.33 -5.61
C PRO A 150 -28.37 20.47 -6.43
N ILE A 151 -28.78 20.14 -7.66
CA ILE A 151 -27.98 19.32 -8.57
C ILE A 151 -26.73 20.11 -8.98
N PRO A 152 -25.52 19.53 -8.89
CA PRO A 152 -24.30 20.21 -9.29
C PRO A 152 -24.32 20.57 -10.77
N GLU A 153 -23.97 21.81 -11.11
CA GLU A 153 -23.86 22.24 -12.51
C GLU A 153 -22.71 21.51 -13.22
N CYS A 154 -22.91 21.21 -14.50
CA CYS A 154 -21.85 20.63 -15.32
C CYS A 154 -20.76 21.69 -15.55
N PRO A 155 -19.48 21.39 -15.24
CA PRO A 155 -18.42 22.39 -15.38
C PRO A 155 -18.02 22.66 -16.84
N ILE A 156 -18.53 21.88 -17.81
CA ILE A 156 -18.21 22.03 -19.23
C ILE A 156 -19.44 22.57 -19.95
N PRO A 157 -19.37 23.80 -20.53
CA PRO A 157 -20.49 24.38 -21.26
C PRO A 157 -21.01 23.46 -22.37
N GLY A 158 -22.34 23.34 -22.46
CA GLY A 158 -23.02 22.51 -23.47
C GLY A 158 -22.99 21.00 -23.19
N GLN A 159 -22.44 20.55 -22.05
CA GLN A 159 -22.47 19.15 -21.65
C GLN A 159 -23.40 18.93 -20.45
N SER A 160 -23.89 17.70 -20.32
CA SER A 160 -24.72 17.26 -19.20
C SER A 160 -24.10 16.04 -18.53
N TRP A 161 -24.49 15.80 -17.28
CA TRP A 161 -24.22 14.53 -16.62
C TRP A 161 -24.89 13.37 -17.36
N LYS A 162 -24.34 12.17 -17.22
CA LYS A 162 -24.94 10.95 -17.77
C LYS A 162 -26.33 10.69 -17.18
N GLU A 163 -26.40 10.80 -15.86
CA GLU A 163 -27.59 10.49 -15.07
C GLU A 163 -27.49 11.20 -13.71
N ILE A 164 -28.65 11.64 -13.20
CA ILE A 164 -28.82 12.06 -11.81
C ILE A 164 -29.63 10.99 -11.09
N ARG A 165 -29.08 10.45 -10.00
CA ARG A 165 -29.68 9.39 -9.19
C ARG A 165 -29.91 9.88 -7.76
N HIS A 166 -30.91 9.30 -7.11
CA HIS A 166 -31.30 9.58 -5.73
C HIS A 166 -31.39 8.29 -4.91
N ASP A 167 -30.29 7.55 -4.87
CA ASP A 167 -30.16 6.28 -4.15
C ASP A 167 -29.59 6.53 -2.75
N ASN A 168 -30.44 6.38 -1.73
CA ASN A 168 -30.08 6.54 -0.32
C ASN A 168 -29.56 5.23 0.31
N THR A 169 -29.43 4.14 -0.45
CA THR A 169 -28.91 2.84 0.02
C THR A 169 -27.40 2.70 -0.18
N VAL A 170 -26.77 3.68 -0.84
CA VAL A 170 -25.34 3.69 -1.20
C VAL A 170 -24.61 4.87 -0.57
N THR A 171 -23.28 4.84 -0.60
CA THR A 171 -22.42 5.89 0.01
C THR A 171 -21.55 6.63 -1.00
N TRP A 172 -21.62 6.30 -2.29
CA TRP A 172 -20.90 7.01 -3.34
C TRP A 172 -21.66 8.25 -3.77
N LEU A 173 -20.91 9.29 -4.15
CA LEU A 173 -21.42 10.59 -4.59
C LEU A 173 -21.50 10.69 -6.12
N ALA A 174 -20.59 10.00 -6.81
CA ALA A 174 -20.59 9.89 -8.26
C ALA A 174 -19.92 8.58 -8.66
N TYR A 175 -20.24 8.06 -9.85
CA TYR A 175 -19.49 6.98 -10.46
C TYR A 175 -19.45 7.06 -11.97
N TRP A 176 -18.52 6.31 -12.57
CA TRP A 176 -18.43 6.08 -14.01
C TRP A 176 -17.83 4.68 -14.26
N ASN A 177 -17.98 4.18 -15.48
CA ASN A 177 -17.34 2.92 -15.90
C ASN A 177 -15.83 3.10 -16.07
N ASP A 178 -15.02 2.13 -15.64
CA ASP A 178 -13.57 2.19 -15.86
C ASP A 178 -13.26 2.09 -17.37
N PRO A 179 -12.41 2.98 -17.93
CA PRO A 179 -12.15 3.02 -19.37
C PRO A 179 -11.34 1.83 -19.91
N ILE A 180 -10.73 1.03 -19.02
CA ILE A 180 -9.94 -0.16 -19.34
C ILE A 180 -10.73 -1.44 -19.06
N ASN A 181 -11.52 -1.46 -17.99
CA ASN A 181 -12.46 -2.54 -17.69
C ASN A 181 -13.90 -2.00 -17.57
N PRO A 182 -14.67 -1.93 -18.67
CA PRO A 182 -16.02 -1.34 -18.64
C PRO A 182 -17.01 -2.04 -17.71
N LYS A 183 -16.75 -3.28 -17.29
CA LYS A 183 -17.57 -4.00 -16.30
C LYS A 183 -17.37 -3.47 -14.88
N GLU A 184 -16.26 -2.78 -14.62
CA GLU A 184 -15.94 -2.18 -13.34
C GLU A 184 -16.36 -0.72 -13.27
N PHE A 185 -16.62 -0.26 -12.04
CA PHE A 185 -17.01 1.11 -11.75
C PHE A 185 -15.96 1.80 -10.89
N LYS A 186 -15.73 3.08 -11.18
CA LYS A 186 -14.96 4.00 -10.34
C LYS A 186 -15.93 4.91 -9.62
N TYR A 187 -15.66 5.15 -8.34
CA TYR A 187 -16.56 5.90 -7.47
C TYR A 187 -15.85 7.08 -6.82
N VAL A 188 -16.59 8.16 -6.61
CA VAL A 188 -16.23 9.24 -5.69
C VAL A 188 -16.89 8.96 -4.35
N PHE A 189 -16.09 8.90 -3.29
CA PHE A 189 -16.58 8.71 -1.93
C PHE A 189 -16.21 9.89 -1.02
N LEU A 190 -16.88 9.99 0.12
CA LEU A 190 -16.39 10.79 1.25
C LEU A 190 -14.99 10.34 1.69
N ALA A 191 -14.25 11.28 2.27
CA ALA A 191 -12.91 11.06 2.81
C ALA A 191 -12.94 10.04 3.95
N ALA A 192 -11.79 9.39 4.20
CA ALA A 192 -11.66 8.39 5.26
C ALA A 192 -11.92 8.93 6.68
N SER A 193 -11.85 10.25 6.88
CA SER A 193 -12.17 10.93 8.13
C SER A 193 -13.66 11.25 8.30
N SER A 194 -14.50 10.96 7.30
CA SER A 194 -15.94 11.23 7.39
C SER A 194 -16.64 10.29 8.34
N THR A 195 -17.78 10.72 8.88
CA THR A 195 -18.56 9.96 9.86
C THR A 195 -18.93 8.56 9.33
N LEU A 196 -19.46 8.49 8.09
CA LEU A 196 -19.86 7.22 7.49
C LEU A 196 -18.68 6.25 7.30
N LYS A 197 -17.52 6.74 6.84
CA LYS A 197 -16.34 5.90 6.67
C LYS A 197 -15.76 5.46 8.02
N GLY A 198 -15.75 6.36 9.02
CA GLY A 198 -15.31 6.04 10.38
C GLY A 198 -16.17 4.97 11.03
N GLN A 199 -17.50 5.09 10.93
CA GLN A 199 -18.44 4.11 11.47
C GLN A 199 -18.28 2.72 10.82
N SER A 200 -18.18 2.66 9.48
CA SER A 200 -17.90 1.40 8.78
C SER A 200 -16.54 0.78 9.17
N ASP A 201 -15.52 1.61 9.39
CA ASP A 201 -14.18 1.15 9.81
C ASP A 201 -14.23 0.61 11.26
N LYS A 202 -14.97 1.26 12.16
CA LYS A 202 -15.23 0.79 13.53
C LYS A 202 -15.96 -0.56 13.52
N GLU A 203 -17.06 -0.69 12.78
CA GLU A 203 -17.83 -1.93 12.65
C GLU A 203 -17.00 -3.09 12.09
N LYS A 204 -16.10 -2.81 11.14
CA LYS A 204 -15.13 -3.80 10.64
C LYS A 204 -14.29 -4.38 11.78
N TYR A 205 -13.77 -3.53 12.68
CA TYR A 205 -13.00 -4.00 13.83
C TYR A 205 -13.86 -4.67 14.90
N GLU A 206 -15.10 -4.21 15.14
CA GLU A 206 -16.02 -4.90 16.04
C GLU A 206 -16.36 -6.31 15.55
N LYS A 207 -16.56 -6.51 14.24
CA LYS A 207 -16.72 -7.87 13.66
C LYS A 207 -15.48 -8.74 13.86
N ALA A 208 -14.29 -8.15 13.77
CA ALA A 208 -13.04 -8.87 14.03
C ALA A 208 -12.87 -9.21 15.52
N ARG A 209 -13.32 -8.35 16.43
CA ARG A 209 -13.38 -8.64 17.88
C ARG A 209 -14.39 -9.73 18.19
N LEU A 210 -15.57 -9.70 17.58
CA LEU A 210 -16.57 -10.76 17.73
C LEU A 210 -16.01 -12.13 17.28
N LEU A 211 -15.21 -12.16 16.20
CA LEU A 211 -14.54 -13.41 15.78
C LEU A 211 -13.67 -14.02 16.89
N LYS A 212 -13.07 -13.21 17.78
CA LYS A 212 -12.27 -13.72 18.92
C LYS A 212 -13.06 -14.67 19.81
N ASP A 213 -14.34 -14.39 20.03
CA ASP A 213 -15.21 -15.21 20.89
C ASP A 213 -15.64 -16.51 20.19
N TYR A 214 -15.69 -16.51 18.86
CA TYR A 214 -16.10 -17.66 18.04
C TYR A 214 -14.92 -18.50 17.53
N ILE A 215 -13.69 -17.98 17.58
CA ILE A 215 -12.54 -18.57 16.88
C ILE A 215 -12.26 -20.00 17.33
N HIS A 216 -12.40 -20.31 18.62
CA HIS A 216 -12.15 -21.64 19.14
C HIS A 216 -13.17 -22.67 18.60
N GLY A 217 -14.45 -22.29 18.53
CA GLY A 217 -15.50 -23.14 17.95
C GLY A 217 -15.30 -23.36 16.45
N ILE A 218 -14.94 -22.29 15.71
CA ILE A 218 -14.62 -22.37 14.28
C ILE A 218 -13.42 -23.31 14.03
N ARG A 219 -12.38 -23.19 14.86
CA ARG A 219 -11.19 -24.06 14.76
C ARG A 219 -11.53 -25.52 15.02
N ALA A 220 -12.31 -25.81 16.05
CA ALA A 220 -12.80 -27.15 16.30
C ALA A 220 -13.64 -27.70 15.13
N ALA A 221 -14.50 -26.86 14.54
CA ALA A 221 -15.35 -27.24 13.41
C ALA A 221 -14.53 -27.62 12.17
N TYR A 222 -13.60 -26.77 11.71
CA TYR A 222 -12.80 -27.12 10.54
C TYR A 222 -11.86 -28.29 10.82
N THR A 223 -11.33 -28.45 12.05
CA THR A 223 -10.41 -29.55 12.37
C THR A 223 -11.11 -30.90 12.30
N LYS A 224 -12.38 -30.96 12.75
CA LYS A 224 -13.23 -32.15 12.59
C LYS A 224 -13.45 -32.50 11.11
N ASP A 225 -13.60 -31.49 10.27
CA ASP A 225 -13.95 -31.67 8.85
C ASP A 225 -12.75 -31.96 7.93
N PHE A 226 -11.50 -31.91 8.43
CA PHE A 226 -10.32 -32.33 7.66
C PHE A 226 -10.40 -33.79 7.15
N THR A 227 -11.11 -34.65 7.87
CA THR A 227 -11.28 -36.06 7.53
C THR A 227 -12.70 -36.38 7.02
N SER A 228 -13.50 -35.35 6.74
CA SER A 228 -14.88 -35.51 6.26
C SER A 228 -14.94 -36.37 4.99
N LYS A 229 -15.97 -37.20 4.88
CA LYS A 229 -16.25 -37.97 3.66
C LYS A 229 -16.81 -37.10 2.54
N ASP A 230 -17.38 -35.93 2.88
CA ASP A 230 -17.85 -34.95 1.91
C ASP A 230 -16.65 -34.12 1.38
N PRO A 231 -16.30 -34.24 0.09
CA PRO A 231 -15.16 -33.52 -0.49
C PRO A 231 -15.31 -32.00 -0.38
N THR A 232 -16.53 -31.47 -0.45
CA THR A 232 -16.79 -30.02 -0.40
C THR A 232 -16.50 -29.50 1.00
N LYS A 233 -17.02 -30.17 2.04
CA LYS A 233 -16.73 -29.81 3.44
C LYS A 233 -15.24 -29.91 3.75
N LYS A 234 -14.57 -30.95 3.26
CA LYS A 234 -13.12 -31.12 3.44
C LYS A 234 -12.33 -29.96 2.81
N GLN A 235 -12.66 -29.56 1.58
CA GLN A 235 -12.01 -28.41 0.92
C GLN A 235 -12.28 -27.10 1.65
N ILE A 236 -13.53 -26.85 2.08
CA ILE A 236 -13.89 -25.68 2.89
C ILE A 236 -13.06 -25.64 4.19
N ALA A 237 -12.95 -26.77 4.89
CA ALA A 237 -12.21 -26.87 6.13
C ALA A 237 -10.72 -26.55 5.94
N VAL A 238 -10.07 -27.17 4.94
CA VAL A 238 -8.65 -26.92 4.64
C VAL A 238 -8.43 -25.47 4.19
N ALA A 239 -9.27 -24.91 3.33
CA ALA A 239 -9.16 -23.52 2.91
C ALA A 239 -9.35 -22.54 4.08
N THR A 240 -10.31 -22.81 4.98
CA THR A 240 -10.54 -22.01 6.19
C THR A 240 -9.32 -22.05 7.12
N TYR A 241 -8.71 -23.23 7.31
CA TYR A 241 -7.46 -23.39 8.05
C TYR A 241 -6.32 -22.57 7.46
N LEU A 242 -6.12 -22.60 6.13
CA LEU A 242 -5.06 -21.82 5.48
C LEU A 242 -5.30 -20.30 5.63
N ILE A 243 -6.55 -19.84 5.57
CA ILE A 243 -6.90 -18.44 5.81
C ILE A 243 -6.66 -18.04 7.27
N ASP A 244 -7.06 -18.87 8.23
CA ASP A 244 -6.84 -18.62 9.67
C ASP A 244 -5.35 -18.62 10.02
N LYS A 245 -4.58 -19.62 9.60
CA LYS A 245 -3.19 -19.79 10.03
C LYS A 245 -2.20 -18.93 9.25
N LEU A 246 -2.42 -18.73 7.96
CA LEU A 246 -1.47 -18.05 7.08
C LEU A 246 -1.95 -16.67 6.63
N ALA A 247 -3.12 -16.23 7.11
CA ALA A 247 -3.74 -14.96 6.73
C ALA A 247 -3.83 -14.77 5.20
N LEU A 248 -4.09 -15.85 4.45
CA LEU A 248 -4.30 -15.76 3.00
C LEU A 248 -5.57 -14.96 2.69
N ARG A 249 -5.57 -14.30 1.52
CA ARG A 249 -6.80 -13.70 1.00
C ARG A 249 -7.68 -14.80 0.41
N ALA A 250 -9.00 -14.60 0.44
CA ALA A 250 -9.95 -15.56 -0.12
C ALA A 250 -9.63 -15.95 -1.57
N GLY A 251 -9.34 -14.96 -2.44
CA GLY A 251 -9.06 -15.19 -3.86
C GLY A 251 -10.35 -15.39 -4.65
N ASN A 252 -10.80 -14.36 -5.35
CA ASN A 252 -11.93 -14.49 -6.28
C ASN A 252 -11.41 -14.97 -7.63
N GLU A 253 -12.26 -15.66 -8.39
CA GLU A 253 -12.00 -15.93 -9.80
C GLU A 253 -11.78 -14.62 -10.56
N LYS A 254 -10.93 -14.70 -11.59
CA LYS A 254 -10.51 -13.58 -12.42
C LYS A 254 -10.82 -13.89 -13.87
N ASP A 255 -11.16 -12.85 -14.62
CA ASP A 255 -11.29 -12.92 -16.07
C ASP A 255 -9.88 -13.04 -16.72
N ASP A 256 -9.81 -13.63 -17.93
CA ASP A 256 -8.56 -13.80 -18.73
C ASP A 256 -7.84 -12.47 -19.04
N ASP A 257 -8.48 -11.34 -18.77
CA ASP A 257 -8.01 -10.00 -19.08
C ASP A 257 -7.36 -9.28 -17.87
N GLU A 258 -7.17 -10.00 -16.77
CA GLU A 258 -6.46 -9.59 -15.57
C GLU A 258 -5.04 -10.18 -15.48
N ALA A 259 -4.22 -9.67 -14.55
CA ALA A 259 -2.97 -10.35 -14.19
C ALA A 259 -3.28 -11.66 -13.44
N ASP A 260 -2.57 -12.72 -13.83
CA ASP A 260 -2.65 -14.03 -13.19
C ASP A 260 -2.11 -13.95 -11.76
N THR A 261 -3.05 -13.92 -10.81
CA THR A 261 -2.76 -13.86 -9.39
C THR A 261 -3.83 -14.62 -8.64
N VAL A 262 -3.44 -15.38 -7.64
CA VAL A 262 -4.34 -16.27 -6.90
C VAL A 262 -4.51 -15.85 -5.44
N GLY A 263 -5.61 -16.30 -4.83
CA GLY A 263 -5.77 -16.37 -3.38
C GLY A 263 -6.16 -17.79 -2.97
N CYS A 264 -6.53 -17.99 -1.70
CA CYS A 264 -6.72 -19.32 -1.11
C CYS A 264 -7.65 -20.22 -1.92
N CYS A 265 -8.86 -19.76 -2.25
CA CYS A 265 -9.87 -20.54 -2.98
C CYS A 265 -9.48 -20.80 -4.44
N THR A 266 -8.59 -19.99 -5.02
CA THR A 266 -8.18 -20.09 -6.43
C THR A 266 -6.74 -20.59 -6.57
N LEU A 267 -6.16 -21.20 -5.53
CA LEU A 267 -4.85 -21.83 -5.62
C LEU A 267 -4.89 -22.93 -6.68
N LYS A 268 -3.84 -22.99 -7.50
CA LYS A 268 -3.61 -24.07 -8.45
C LYS A 268 -2.72 -25.14 -7.83
N VAL A 269 -2.71 -26.35 -8.41
CA VAL A 269 -1.90 -27.47 -7.95
C VAL A 269 -0.41 -27.14 -7.89
N GLU A 270 0.08 -26.38 -8.87
CA GLU A 270 1.49 -25.95 -8.92
C GLU A 270 1.89 -24.94 -7.84
N ASN A 271 0.92 -24.26 -7.21
CA ASN A 271 1.20 -23.22 -6.22
C ASN A 271 1.57 -23.77 -4.84
N VAL A 272 1.31 -25.06 -4.58
CA VAL A 272 1.54 -25.67 -3.26
C VAL A 272 2.17 -27.05 -3.41
N GLU A 273 3.42 -27.18 -2.97
CA GLU A 273 4.19 -28.42 -2.97
C GLU A 273 4.19 -29.08 -1.58
N PRO A 274 3.65 -30.31 -1.42
CA PRO A 274 3.73 -31.06 -0.18
C PRO A 274 5.09 -31.74 -0.06
N VAL A 275 5.83 -31.38 0.97
CA VAL A 275 7.13 -31.96 1.33
C VAL A 275 6.99 -32.75 2.63
N PRO A 276 7.25 -34.07 2.62
CA PRO A 276 7.17 -34.90 3.83
C PRO A 276 8.09 -34.38 4.96
N PRO A 277 7.72 -34.60 6.24
CA PRO A 277 6.55 -35.36 6.70
C PRO A 277 5.22 -34.59 6.69
N ASN A 278 5.24 -33.27 6.84
CA ASN A 278 4.04 -32.43 6.98
C ASN A 278 4.29 -30.95 6.63
N ILE A 279 5.18 -30.66 5.67
CA ILE A 279 5.51 -29.29 5.23
C ILE A 279 4.76 -28.98 3.93
N LEU A 280 4.16 -27.81 3.83
CA LEU A 280 3.65 -27.26 2.57
C LEU A 280 4.52 -26.08 2.15
N LYS A 281 5.10 -26.18 0.95
CA LYS A 281 5.81 -25.07 0.30
C LYS A 281 4.84 -24.35 -0.62
N PHE A 282 4.61 -23.07 -0.36
CA PHE A 282 3.78 -22.19 -1.17
C PHE A 282 4.66 -21.31 -2.04
N ASP A 283 4.33 -21.21 -3.32
CA ASP A 283 4.93 -20.25 -4.24
C ASP A 283 3.90 -19.79 -5.29
N PHE A 284 3.42 -18.55 -5.15
CA PHE A 284 2.47 -17.98 -6.09
C PHE A 284 2.48 -16.45 -6.08
N LEU A 285 1.90 -15.84 -7.10
CA LEU A 285 1.67 -14.40 -7.14
C LEU A 285 0.28 -14.09 -6.55
N GLY A 286 0.26 -13.33 -5.44
CA GLY A 286 -0.97 -12.84 -4.84
C GLY A 286 -1.42 -11.50 -5.40
N LYS A 287 -2.33 -10.83 -4.67
CA LYS A 287 -2.79 -9.47 -5.01
C LYS A 287 -1.61 -8.54 -5.34
N ASP A 288 -1.80 -7.72 -6.38
CA ASP A 288 -0.79 -6.77 -6.89
C ASP A 288 0.45 -7.45 -7.48
N SER A 289 0.35 -8.74 -7.82
CA SER A 289 1.44 -9.62 -8.28
C SER A 289 2.61 -9.69 -7.28
N ILE A 290 2.31 -9.59 -5.99
CA ILE A 290 3.29 -9.77 -4.92
C ILE A 290 3.44 -11.26 -4.66
N ARG A 291 4.67 -11.76 -4.81
CA ARG A 291 5.00 -13.16 -4.57
C ARG A 291 4.75 -13.52 -3.11
N TYR A 292 4.07 -14.64 -2.87
CA TYR A 292 3.97 -15.29 -1.59
C TYR A 292 4.83 -16.54 -1.66
N GLN A 293 5.92 -16.55 -0.89
CA GLN A 293 6.78 -17.71 -0.71
C GLN A 293 6.83 -18.03 0.78
N ASN A 294 6.44 -19.25 1.13
CA ASN A 294 6.45 -19.68 2.52
C ASN A 294 6.56 -21.20 2.60
N GLU A 295 7.34 -21.69 3.55
CA GLU A 295 7.38 -23.11 3.93
C GLU A 295 6.77 -23.22 5.31
N VAL A 296 5.68 -23.97 5.44
CA VAL A 296 4.95 -24.07 6.70
C VAL A 296 4.65 -25.51 7.05
N GLU A 297 5.00 -25.88 8.28
CA GLU A 297 4.55 -27.12 8.88
C GLU A 297 3.05 -27.04 9.16
N VAL A 298 2.30 -28.05 8.72
CA VAL A 298 0.84 -28.12 8.90
C VAL A 298 0.43 -29.38 9.65
N GLU A 299 -0.82 -29.42 10.10
CA GLU A 299 -1.40 -30.64 10.66
C GLU A 299 -1.36 -31.79 9.64
N THR A 300 -1.04 -33.00 10.10
CA THR A 300 -0.91 -34.19 9.25
C THR A 300 -2.17 -34.47 8.43
N ALA A 301 -3.35 -34.17 8.97
CA ALA A 301 -4.62 -34.31 8.25
C ALA A 301 -4.74 -33.32 7.08
N VAL A 302 -4.27 -32.07 7.26
CA VAL A 302 -4.22 -31.04 6.20
C VAL A 302 -3.23 -31.44 5.12
N PHE A 303 -2.03 -31.89 5.49
CA PHE A 303 -1.02 -32.37 4.54
C PHE A 303 -1.57 -33.51 3.65
N LYS A 304 -2.18 -34.53 4.27
CA LYS A 304 -2.82 -35.64 3.55
C LYS A 304 -3.98 -35.18 2.67
N ALA A 305 -4.80 -34.23 3.13
CA ALA A 305 -5.90 -33.68 2.34
C ALA A 305 -5.38 -32.94 1.09
N ILE A 306 -4.32 -32.12 1.22
CA ILE A 306 -3.69 -31.44 0.08
C ILE A 306 -3.12 -32.46 -0.93
N GLN A 307 -2.49 -33.53 -0.47
CA GLN A 307 -2.04 -34.61 -1.36
C GLN A 307 -3.22 -35.26 -2.11
N GLN A 308 -4.34 -35.51 -1.43
CA GLN A 308 -5.56 -36.04 -2.06
C GLN A 308 -6.13 -35.06 -3.10
N PHE A 309 -6.19 -33.76 -2.79
CA PHE A 309 -6.74 -32.75 -3.70
C PHE A 309 -5.93 -32.60 -5.00
N ARG A 310 -4.66 -32.98 -4.98
CA ARG A 310 -3.77 -32.98 -6.14
C ARG A 310 -3.87 -34.24 -7.00
N SER A 311 -4.45 -35.32 -6.50
CA SER A 311 -4.48 -36.61 -7.21
C SER A 311 -5.27 -36.50 -8.52
N GLY A 312 -4.66 -36.95 -9.63
CA GLY A 312 -5.28 -36.92 -10.95
C GLY A 312 -5.36 -35.54 -11.62
N LYS A 313 -4.75 -34.49 -11.04
CA LYS A 313 -4.76 -33.12 -11.56
C LYS A 313 -3.41 -32.69 -12.15
N LYS A 314 -3.46 -31.79 -13.13
CA LYS A 314 -2.30 -31.08 -13.70
C LYS A 314 -1.96 -29.84 -12.87
N GLY A 315 -0.78 -29.26 -13.10
CA GLY A 315 -0.30 -28.08 -12.36
C GLY A 315 -1.24 -26.87 -12.42
N SER A 316 -1.82 -26.62 -13.59
CA SER A 316 -2.74 -25.50 -13.86
C SER A 316 -4.16 -25.69 -13.32
N ASP A 317 -4.51 -26.89 -12.86
CA ASP A 317 -5.86 -27.20 -12.38
C ASP A 317 -6.06 -26.62 -10.96
N ASP A 318 -7.31 -26.33 -10.61
CA ASP A 318 -7.65 -25.81 -9.30
C ASP A 318 -7.36 -26.82 -8.19
N MET A 319 -6.67 -26.35 -7.14
CA MET A 319 -6.46 -27.12 -5.92
C MET A 319 -7.80 -27.45 -5.25
N PHE A 320 -8.69 -26.46 -5.18
CA PHE A 320 -10.01 -26.58 -4.57
C PHE A 320 -11.14 -26.54 -5.62
N ASP A 321 -11.27 -27.62 -6.41
CA ASP A 321 -12.22 -27.74 -7.53
C ASP A 321 -13.72 -27.72 -7.14
N ARG A 322 -14.05 -27.86 -5.84
CA ARG A 322 -15.44 -27.83 -5.35
C ARG A 322 -15.76 -26.53 -4.59
N LEU A 323 -14.78 -25.65 -4.42
CA LEU A 323 -14.85 -24.45 -3.61
C LEU A 323 -14.76 -23.19 -4.45
N ASP A 324 -15.55 -22.19 -4.06
CA ASP A 324 -15.39 -20.81 -4.49
C ASP A 324 -15.56 -19.89 -3.26
N THR A 325 -15.29 -18.60 -3.43
CA THR A 325 -15.39 -17.65 -2.31
C THR A 325 -16.81 -17.43 -1.82
N SER A 326 -17.81 -17.63 -2.66
CA SER A 326 -19.22 -17.49 -2.28
C SER A 326 -19.62 -18.62 -1.34
N LYS A 327 -19.27 -19.87 -1.68
CA LYS A 327 -19.46 -21.05 -0.82
C LYS A 327 -18.70 -20.94 0.49
N LEU A 328 -17.43 -20.51 0.45
CA LEU A 328 -16.65 -20.29 1.67
C LEU A 328 -17.34 -19.27 2.59
N ASN A 329 -17.73 -18.11 2.06
CA ASN A 329 -18.35 -17.07 2.88
C ASN A 329 -19.77 -17.46 3.33
N ALA A 330 -20.51 -18.27 2.57
CA ALA A 330 -21.79 -18.82 3.02
C ALA A 330 -21.59 -19.70 4.26
N HIS A 331 -20.64 -20.63 4.22
CA HIS A 331 -20.32 -21.48 5.37
C HIS A 331 -19.83 -20.68 6.57
N LEU A 332 -18.96 -19.68 6.36
CA LEU A 332 -18.49 -18.84 7.47
C LEU A 332 -19.62 -18.06 8.16
N LYS A 333 -20.65 -17.62 7.42
CA LYS A 333 -21.83 -16.94 8.00
C LYS A 333 -22.65 -17.84 8.89
N GLU A 334 -22.68 -19.15 8.62
CA GLU A 334 -23.34 -20.14 9.49
C GLU A 334 -22.63 -20.28 10.84
N LEU A 335 -21.30 -20.13 10.84
CA LEU A 335 -20.48 -20.22 12.07
C LEU A 335 -20.52 -18.94 12.91
N MET A 336 -20.63 -17.78 12.25
CA MET A 336 -20.77 -16.48 12.92
C MET A 336 -21.49 -15.49 11.99
N PRO A 337 -22.60 -14.86 12.43
CA PRO A 337 -23.33 -13.88 11.63
C PRO A 337 -22.43 -12.77 11.08
N GLY A 338 -22.46 -12.58 9.76
CA GLY A 338 -21.67 -11.55 9.08
C GLY A 338 -20.18 -11.85 8.94
N LEU A 339 -19.72 -13.05 9.30
CA LEU A 339 -18.34 -13.48 9.10
C LEU A 339 -18.03 -13.67 7.61
N THR A 340 -16.83 -13.25 7.21
CA THR A 340 -16.28 -13.51 5.87
C THR A 340 -14.78 -13.80 6.00
N ALA A 341 -14.19 -14.38 4.97
CA ALA A 341 -12.75 -14.68 4.93
C ALA A 341 -11.86 -13.44 5.19
N LYS A 342 -12.33 -12.23 4.84
CA LYS A 342 -11.60 -10.98 5.08
C LYS A 342 -11.46 -10.62 6.56
N VAL A 343 -12.39 -11.08 7.40
CA VAL A 343 -12.40 -10.78 8.84
C VAL A 343 -11.23 -11.47 9.54
N PHE A 344 -10.87 -12.70 9.16
CA PHE A 344 -9.71 -13.42 9.70
C PHE A 344 -8.40 -12.63 9.57
N ARG A 345 -8.16 -12.02 8.41
CA ARG A 345 -6.95 -11.19 8.22
C ARG A 345 -6.94 -9.96 9.14
N THR A 346 -8.10 -9.36 9.41
CA THR A 346 -8.20 -8.21 10.33
C THR A 346 -8.02 -8.65 11.78
N TYR A 347 -8.64 -9.77 12.16
CA TYR A 347 -8.51 -10.41 13.46
C TYR A 347 -7.05 -10.79 13.75
N ASN A 348 -6.41 -11.59 12.89
CA ASN A 348 -5.02 -12.02 13.06
C ASN A 348 -4.07 -10.83 13.13
N ALA A 349 -4.22 -9.83 12.26
CA ALA A 349 -3.39 -8.64 12.31
C ALA A 349 -3.53 -7.86 13.62
N SER A 350 -4.77 -7.67 14.10
CA SER A 350 -5.05 -6.89 15.31
C SER A 350 -4.63 -7.64 16.58
N ILE A 351 -4.98 -8.93 16.71
CA ILE A 351 -4.62 -9.72 17.90
C ILE A 351 -3.10 -9.90 18.01
N THR A 352 -2.38 -10.09 16.89
CA THR A 352 -0.92 -10.18 16.91
C THR A 352 -0.27 -8.87 17.35
N LEU A 353 -0.77 -7.72 16.87
CA LEU A 353 -0.25 -6.42 17.34
C LEU A 353 -0.48 -6.25 18.85
N ASP A 354 -1.70 -6.51 19.33
CA ASP A 354 -2.06 -6.35 20.73
C ASP A 354 -1.23 -7.25 21.64
N ASP A 355 -1.08 -8.54 21.29
CA ASP A 355 -0.28 -9.50 22.05
C ASP A 355 1.21 -9.12 22.06
N LYS A 356 1.79 -8.78 20.90
CA LYS A 356 3.20 -8.37 20.82
C LYS A 356 3.48 -7.11 21.62
N LEU A 357 2.67 -6.07 21.46
CA LEU A 357 2.84 -4.84 22.23
C LEU A 357 2.71 -5.11 23.74
N SER A 358 1.78 -5.97 24.15
CA SER A 358 1.60 -6.32 25.56
C SER A 358 2.77 -7.09 26.16
N ARG A 359 3.46 -7.93 25.37
CA ARG A 359 4.59 -8.75 25.85
C ARG A 359 5.94 -8.05 25.72
N GLU A 360 6.15 -7.33 24.63
CA GLU A 360 7.45 -6.78 24.24
C GLU A 360 7.68 -5.36 24.79
N THR A 361 6.63 -4.59 25.09
CA THR A 361 6.80 -3.23 25.60
C THR A 361 7.24 -3.23 27.05
N LYS A 362 8.48 -2.77 27.29
CA LYS A 362 9.06 -2.56 28.61
C LYS A 362 9.17 -1.07 28.92
N GLY A 363 9.72 -0.74 30.09
CA GLY A 363 10.19 0.62 30.38
C GLY A 363 11.22 1.07 29.34
N GLY A 364 11.48 2.37 29.27
CA GLY A 364 12.37 2.96 28.27
C GLY A 364 11.88 4.32 27.80
N ASP A 365 12.71 4.99 27.00
CA ASP A 365 12.36 6.28 26.43
C ASP A 365 11.33 6.14 25.27
N VAL A 366 10.84 7.27 24.78
CA VAL A 366 9.84 7.29 23.69
C VAL A 366 10.40 6.68 22.40
N ALA A 367 11.69 6.84 22.11
CA ALA A 367 12.29 6.32 20.88
C ALA A 367 12.37 4.79 20.93
N GLU A 368 12.79 4.22 22.05
CA GLU A 368 12.83 2.77 22.28
C GLU A 368 11.45 2.14 22.14
N LYS A 369 10.42 2.75 22.76
CA LYS A 369 9.03 2.30 22.64
C LYS A 369 8.51 2.35 21.20
N VAL A 370 8.89 3.37 20.44
CA VAL A 370 8.53 3.47 19.00
C VAL A 370 9.16 2.35 18.19
N VAL A 371 10.39 1.94 18.50
CA VAL A 371 11.05 0.78 17.85
C VAL A 371 10.28 -0.50 18.13
N VAL A 372 9.87 -0.74 19.38
CA VAL A 372 9.01 -1.89 19.74
C VAL A 372 7.72 -1.89 18.92
N TYR A 373 7.06 -0.74 18.78
CA TYR A 373 5.86 -0.63 17.95
C TYR A 373 6.13 -0.97 16.48
N GLN A 374 7.24 -0.47 15.92
CA GLN A 374 7.62 -0.75 14.53
C GLN A 374 7.91 -2.23 14.31
N HIS A 375 8.58 -2.87 15.27
CA HIS A 375 8.83 -4.30 15.27
C HIS A 375 7.52 -5.10 15.30
N ALA A 376 6.61 -4.80 16.23
CA ALA A 376 5.31 -5.45 16.31
C ALA A 376 4.49 -5.31 15.01
N ASN A 377 4.52 -4.13 14.39
CA ASN A 377 3.86 -3.90 13.10
C ASN A 377 4.58 -4.59 11.91
N LYS A 378 5.91 -4.76 11.96
CA LYS A 378 6.69 -5.53 10.97
C LYS A 378 6.23 -6.98 10.95
N GLU A 379 6.06 -7.58 12.12
CA GLU A 379 5.58 -8.95 12.27
C GLU A 379 4.18 -9.12 11.69
N VAL A 380 3.26 -8.19 11.96
CA VAL A 380 1.93 -8.19 11.34
C VAL A 380 2.02 -8.04 9.81
N ALA A 381 2.92 -7.18 9.32
CA ALA A 381 3.12 -7.00 7.89
C ALA A 381 3.68 -8.27 7.22
N ILE A 382 4.55 -9.02 7.88
CA ILE A 382 5.05 -10.32 7.42
C ILE A 382 3.91 -11.34 7.32
N ILE A 383 3.11 -11.49 8.39
CA ILE A 383 1.93 -12.39 8.40
C ILE A 383 0.97 -12.04 7.25
N CYS A 384 0.76 -10.76 6.98
CA CYS A 384 -0.13 -10.30 5.90
C CYS A 384 0.52 -10.29 4.50
N ASN A 385 1.77 -10.74 4.38
CA ASN A 385 2.60 -10.66 3.18
C ASN A 385 2.61 -9.24 2.54
N HIS A 386 2.72 -8.21 3.36
CA HIS A 386 2.82 -6.82 2.91
C HIS A 386 4.26 -6.48 2.54
N GLN A 387 4.65 -6.87 1.33
CA GLN A 387 5.98 -6.62 0.79
C GLN A 387 6.02 -5.34 -0.07
N ARG A 388 7.22 -4.78 -0.22
CA ARG A 388 7.56 -3.75 -1.20
C ARG A 388 8.93 -4.04 -1.82
N THR A 389 9.12 -3.59 -3.05
CA THR A 389 10.45 -3.56 -3.66
C THR A 389 11.33 -2.55 -2.92
N VAL A 390 12.62 -2.85 -2.84
CA VAL A 390 13.61 -1.92 -2.29
C VAL A 390 13.59 -0.62 -3.12
N SER A 391 13.56 0.53 -2.44
CA SER A 391 13.55 1.83 -3.12
C SER A 391 14.83 1.99 -3.95
N LYS A 392 14.71 2.56 -5.16
CA LYS A 392 15.88 2.95 -5.99
C LYS A 392 16.83 3.89 -5.23
N SER A 393 16.33 4.65 -4.25
CA SER A 393 17.12 5.54 -3.40
C SER A 393 17.72 4.89 -2.16
N HIS A 394 17.41 3.62 -1.86
CA HIS A 394 17.78 2.97 -0.60
C HIS A 394 19.29 2.91 -0.43
N SER A 395 20.01 2.39 -1.43
CA SER A 395 21.47 2.29 -1.41
C SER A 395 22.13 3.65 -1.13
N ALA A 396 21.77 4.69 -1.88
CA ALA A 396 22.28 6.04 -1.67
C ALA A 396 21.97 6.60 -0.27
N GLN A 397 20.81 6.25 0.30
CA GLN A 397 20.48 6.65 1.68
C GLN A 397 21.31 5.89 2.73
N MET A 398 21.59 4.61 2.51
CA MET A 398 22.43 3.81 3.40
C MET A 398 23.88 4.28 3.37
N THR A 399 24.42 4.61 2.19
CA THR A 399 25.75 5.21 2.04
C THR A 399 25.88 6.50 2.84
N ARG A 400 24.92 7.44 2.70
CA ARG A 400 24.93 8.70 3.46
C ARG A 400 24.85 8.51 4.98
N LEU A 401 24.10 7.49 5.44
CA LEU A 401 24.04 7.17 6.86
C LEU A 401 25.39 6.63 7.36
N ASN A 402 26.03 5.74 6.59
CA ASN A 402 27.36 5.23 6.90
C ASN A 402 28.41 6.35 6.95
N GLU A 403 28.48 7.19 5.93
CA GLU A 403 29.43 8.32 5.87
C GLU A 403 29.31 9.21 7.11
N LYS A 404 28.09 9.51 7.54
CA LYS A 404 27.85 10.33 8.72
C LYS A 404 28.15 9.62 10.05
N ILE A 405 27.97 8.30 10.12
CA ILE A 405 28.39 7.50 11.27
C ILE A 405 29.92 7.51 11.38
N GLU A 406 30.63 7.31 10.26
CA GLU A 406 32.10 7.34 10.23
C GLU A 406 32.64 8.75 10.56
N GLU A 407 32.01 9.82 10.07
CA GLU A 407 32.34 11.20 10.47
C GLU A 407 32.23 11.39 12.00
N LEU A 408 31.14 10.91 12.61
CA LEU A 408 30.95 10.99 14.05
C LEU A 408 31.95 10.13 14.84
N LYS A 409 32.33 8.96 14.32
CA LYS A 409 33.39 8.11 14.91
C LYS A 409 34.75 8.81 14.87
N GLY A 410 35.09 9.48 13.77
CA GLY A 410 36.30 10.31 13.70
C GLY A 410 36.30 11.45 14.74
N VAL A 411 35.17 12.15 14.89
CA VAL A 411 35.01 13.18 15.94
C VAL A 411 35.17 12.59 17.35
N LEU A 412 34.65 11.38 17.57
CA LEU A 412 34.76 10.67 18.84
C LEU A 412 36.23 10.35 19.19
N GLU A 413 37.00 9.83 18.24
CA GLU A 413 38.43 9.54 18.40
C GLU A 413 39.25 10.79 18.73
N GLU A 414 38.95 11.92 18.06
CA GLU A 414 39.57 13.20 18.36
C GLU A 414 39.26 13.66 19.80
N LEU A 415 38.00 13.56 20.22
CA LEU A 415 37.58 13.94 21.58
C LEU A 415 38.23 13.05 22.64
N GLN A 416 38.35 11.74 22.40
CA GLN A 416 39.04 10.81 23.29
C GLN A 416 40.53 11.15 23.41
N THR A 417 41.17 11.51 22.30
CA THR A 417 42.57 11.96 22.27
C THR A 417 42.75 13.25 23.07
N ASP A 418 41.88 14.24 22.85
CA ASP A 418 41.90 15.51 23.58
C ASP A 418 41.66 15.31 25.08
N LEU A 419 40.77 14.38 25.48
CA LEU A 419 40.55 14.03 26.88
C LEU A 419 41.81 13.42 27.53
N ALA A 420 42.46 12.49 26.83
CA ALA A 420 43.70 11.88 27.32
C ALA A 420 44.84 12.89 27.49
N ARG A 421 44.90 13.91 26.62
CA ARG A 421 45.87 15.02 26.72
C ARG A 421 45.52 15.99 27.85
N ALA A 422 44.25 16.37 27.98
CA ALA A 422 43.77 17.23 29.05
C ALA A 422 44.02 16.63 30.44
N LYS A 423 43.79 15.32 30.61
CA LYS A 423 44.13 14.58 31.86
C LYS A 423 45.64 14.58 32.18
N LYS A 424 46.50 14.79 31.18
CA LYS A 424 47.96 14.93 31.32
C LYS A 424 48.44 16.39 31.37
N GLY A 425 47.52 17.37 31.44
CA GLY A 425 47.85 18.80 31.43
C GLY A 425 48.37 19.34 30.10
N LYS A 426 48.20 18.59 29.00
CA LYS A 426 48.67 18.99 27.66
C LYS A 426 47.55 19.64 26.85
N PRO A 427 47.83 20.68 26.04
CA PRO A 427 46.83 21.30 25.18
C PRO A 427 46.35 20.35 24.07
N PRO A 428 45.13 20.54 23.52
CA PRO A 428 44.61 19.72 22.43
C PRO A 428 45.49 19.82 21.18
N LEU A 429 45.40 18.83 20.30
CA LEU A 429 46.07 18.88 19.01
C LEU A 429 45.41 19.95 18.12
N LYS A 430 46.18 20.52 17.17
CA LYS A 430 45.60 21.40 16.14
C LYS A 430 44.59 20.60 15.30
N SER A 431 43.56 21.25 14.79
CA SER A 431 42.61 20.62 13.87
C SER A 431 43.31 20.20 12.57
N ALA A 432 42.64 19.38 11.75
CA ALA A 432 43.12 19.04 10.40
C ALA A 432 43.47 20.29 9.56
N ASP A 433 42.75 21.40 9.75
CA ASP A 433 43.02 22.70 9.11
C ASP A 433 44.13 23.55 9.78
N GLY A 434 44.89 22.98 10.72
CA GLY A 434 45.98 23.68 11.42
C GLY A 434 45.55 24.73 12.45
N LYS A 435 44.25 24.90 12.71
CA LYS A 435 43.72 25.89 13.65
C LYS A 435 43.85 25.41 15.11
N PRO A 436 44.14 26.33 16.05
CA PRO A 436 44.15 25.99 17.48
C PRO A 436 42.74 25.60 17.95
N LYS A 437 42.62 24.41 18.55
CA LYS A 437 41.38 23.95 19.18
C LYS A 437 41.20 24.63 20.54
N ARG A 438 39.96 24.95 20.91
CA ARG A 438 39.63 25.48 22.24
C ARG A 438 40.02 24.46 23.30
N ASN A 439 40.82 24.88 24.28
CA ASN A 439 41.17 24.03 25.41
C ASN A 439 39.94 23.84 26.31
N LEU A 440 39.43 22.62 26.37
CA LEU A 440 38.27 22.24 27.18
C LEU A 440 38.77 21.46 28.40
N ASN A 441 38.10 21.65 29.54
CA ASN A 441 38.41 20.83 30.71
C ASN A 441 37.97 19.37 30.48
N PRO A 442 38.54 18.40 31.24
CA PRO A 442 38.19 16.99 31.11
C PRO A 442 36.68 16.71 31.17
N ASP A 443 35.97 17.33 32.11
CA ASP A 443 34.52 17.13 32.29
C ASP A 443 33.70 17.53 31.05
N ALA A 444 34.05 18.64 30.39
CA ALA A 444 33.37 19.06 29.17
C ALA A 444 33.66 18.12 27.98
N LEU A 445 34.85 17.54 27.92
CA LEU A 445 35.22 16.54 26.91
C LEU A 445 34.48 15.22 27.15
N GLU A 446 34.41 14.75 28.40
CA GLU A 446 33.63 13.55 28.78
C GLU A 446 32.15 13.71 28.43
N LYS A 447 31.56 14.88 28.72
CA LYS A 447 30.18 15.19 28.32
C LYS A 447 29.99 15.16 26.79
N LYS A 448 30.92 15.71 26.02
CA LYS A 448 30.86 15.70 24.54
C LYS A 448 31.04 14.30 23.96
N ILE A 449 31.91 13.48 24.54
CA ILE A 449 32.10 12.06 24.18
C ILE A 449 30.78 11.32 24.40
N ALA A 450 30.17 11.45 25.59
CA ALA A 450 28.89 10.80 25.90
C ALA A 450 27.78 11.22 24.92
N GLN A 451 27.68 12.51 24.59
CA GLN A 451 26.72 13.01 23.60
C GLN A 451 26.98 12.49 22.19
N THR A 452 28.24 12.34 21.80
CA THR A 452 28.63 11.85 20.47
C THR A 452 28.36 10.36 20.34
N ASN A 453 28.70 9.56 21.37
CA ASN A 453 28.34 8.15 21.47
C ASN A 453 26.82 7.95 21.35
N ALA A 454 26.01 8.69 22.12
CA ALA A 454 24.56 8.59 22.04
C ALA A 454 24.01 8.92 20.64
N LYS A 455 24.65 9.84 19.90
CA LYS A 455 24.28 10.14 18.50
C LYS A 455 24.67 9.02 17.55
N ILE A 456 25.85 8.44 17.70
CA ILE A 456 26.33 7.30 16.88
C ILE A 456 25.38 6.13 17.07
N GLU A 457 25.14 5.72 18.32
CA GLU A 457 24.24 4.60 18.63
C GLU A 457 22.84 4.81 18.06
N LYS A 458 22.30 6.04 18.17
CA LYS A 458 21.02 6.37 17.56
C LYS A 458 21.04 6.20 16.04
N MET A 459 22.08 6.70 15.36
CA MET A 459 22.20 6.59 13.91
C MET A 459 22.40 5.15 13.45
N GLU A 460 23.12 4.34 14.21
CA GLU A 460 23.29 2.91 13.96
C GLU A 460 21.95 2.16 14.10
N ARG A 461 21.16 2.45 15.15
CA ARG A 461 19.79 1.91 15.30
C ARG A 461 18.86 2.34 14.17
N ASP A 462 18.89 3.60 13.76
CA ASP A 462 18.09 4.13 12.65
C ASP A 462 18.47 3.45 11.33
N LYS A 463 19.77 3.21 11.10
CA LYS A 463 20.30 2.49 9.93
C LYS A 463 19.83 1.04 9.91
N GLU A 464 19.97 0.33 11.02
CA GLU A 464 19.54 -1.07 11.17
C GLU A 464 18.03 -1.19 10.92
N THR A 465 17.23 -0.37 11.60
CA THR A 465 15.77 -0.34 11.41
C THR A 465 15.38 -0.10 9.95
N LYS A 466 16.11 0.79 9.26
CA LYS A 466 15.83 1.11 7.86
C LYS A 466 16.18 -0.04 6.92
N GLU A 467 17.28 -0.74 7.20
CA GLU A 467 17.69 -1.93 6.46
C GLU A 467 16.70 -3.08 6.67
N ASP A 468 16.29 -3.31 7.91
CA ASP A 468 15.31 -4.32 8.30
C ASP A 468 13.93 -4.14 7.66
N LEU A 469 13.52 -2.90 7.44
CA LEU A 469 12.22 -2.55 6.88
C LEU A 469 12.28 -2.32 5.36
N LYS A 470 13.42 -2.53 4.69
CA LYS A 470 13.59 -2.17 3.27
C LYS A 470 12.59 -2.88 2.34
N THR A 471 12.22 -4.12 2.65
CA THR A 471 11.30 -4.96 1.86
C THR A 471 9.87 -5.01 2.42
N VAL A 472 9.58 -4.37 3.56
CA VAL A 472 8.29 -4.50 4.26
C VAL A 472 7.47 -3.20 4.19
N ALA A 473 6.18 -3.33 3.89
CA ALA A 473 5.24 -2.22 3.73
C ALA A 473 4.33 -2.03 4.98
N LEU A 474 4.88 -1.39 6.01
CA LEU A 474 4.20 -1.14 7.30
C LEU A 474 2.92 -0.27 7.24
N GLY A 475 2.76 0.52 6.17
CA GLY A 475 1.62 1.42 6.02
C GLY A 475 0.31 0.66 5.81
N THR A 476 0.35 -0.42 5.03
CA THR A 476 -0.86 -1.15 4.63
C THR A 476 -1.56 -1.80 5.82
N SER A 477 -0.79 -2.47 6.70
CA SER A 477 -1.29 -3.05 7.96
C SER A 477 -1.85 -1.96 8.87
N LYS A 478 -1.04 -0.94 9.16
CA LYS A 478 -1.39 0.17 10.06
C LYS A 478 -2.66 0.92 9.66
N ILE A 479 -2.93 1.07 8.36
CA ILE A 479 -4.08 1.84 7.88
C ILE A 479 -5.36 1.00 7.87
N ASN A 480 -5.28 -0.30 7.58
CA ASN A 480 -6.47 -1.07 7.17
C ASN A 480 -6.75 -2.32 8.01
N TYR A 481 -5.77 -2.87 8.72
CA TYR A 481 -5.87 -4.19 9.37
C TYR A 481 -5.64 -4.15 10.87
N LEU A 482 -5.00 -3.10 11.40
CA LEU A 482 -4.78 -2.91 12.83
C LEU A 482 -5.91 -2.06 13.41
N ASP A 483 -6.59 -2.55 14.45
CA ASP A 483 -7.55 -1.74 15.21
C ASP A 483 -6.82 -0.54 15.84
N PRO A 484 -7.14 0.70 15.45
CA PRO A 484 -6.43 1.88 15.93
C PRO A 484 -6.53 2.05 17.45
N ARG A 485 -7.56 1.48 18.10
CA ARG A 485 -7.71 1.53 19.55
C ARG A 485 -6.60 0.79 20.30
N ILE A 486 -6.03 -0.26 19.71
CA ILE A 486 -4.85 -0.95 20.27
C ILE A 486 -3.70 0.04 20.40
N THR A 487 -3.41 0.76 19.31
CA THR A 487 -2.34 1.77 19.26
C THR A 487 -2.61 2.92 20.22
N VAL A 488 -3.83 3.45 20.24
CA VAL A 488 -4.19 4.58 21.11
C VAL A 488 -4.08 4.17 22.58
N ALA A 489 -4.62 3.02 22.97
CA ALA A 489 -4.54 2.53 24.34
C ALA A 489 -3.08 2.26 24.75
N TRP A 490 -2.27 1.69 23.86
CA TRP A 490 -0.84 1.51 24.09
C TRP A 490 -0.09 2.84 24.26
N CYS A 491 -0.36 3.83 23.42
CA CYS A 491 0.21 5.18 23.54
C CYS A 491 -0.14 5.82 24.90
N LYS A 492 -1.39 5.68 25.35
CA LYS A 492 -1.83 6.16 26.68
C LYS A 492 -1.12 5.43 27.82
N ARG A 493 -1.04 4.09 27.76
CA ARG A 493 -0.38 3.26 28.79
C ARG A 493 1.10 3.56 28.98
N HIS A 494 1.80 3.88 27.89
CA HIS A 494 3.26 4.02 27.90
C HIS A 494 3.74 5.46 27.68
N GLU A 495 2.83 6.44 27.76
CA GLU A 495 3.11 7.87 27.62
C GLU A 495 3.85 8.21 26.31
N VAL A 496 3.46 7.54 25.21
CA VAL A 496 4.01 7.80 23.88
C VAL A 496 3.08 8.76 23.14
N PRO A 497 3.55 9.95 22.72
CA PRO A 497 2.73 10.87 21.94
C PRO A 497 2.23 10.21 20.65
N ILE A 498 0.92 10.26 20.41
CA ILE A 498 0.28 9.53 19.31
C ILE A 498 0.81 9.96 17.94
N GLU A 499 1.29 11.21 17.81
CA GLU A 499 1.90 11.79 16.61
C GLU A 499 3.20 11.08 16.19
N LYS A 500 3.84 10.35 17.12
CA LYS A 500 5.00 9.51 16.82
C LYS A 500 4.61 8.26 16.03
N ILE A 501 3.36 7.82 16.11
CA ILE A 501 2.87 6.61 15.45
C ILE A 501 1.93 6.94 14.27
N PHE A 502 1.04 7.91 14.47
CA PHE A 502 0.04 8.37 13.51
C PHE A 502 0.36 9.77 13.01
N ASN A 503 0.48 9.91 11.69
CA ASN A 503 0.59 11.22 11.06
C ASN A 503 -0.78 11.93 11.04
N LYS A 504 -0.80 13.21 10.65
CA LYS A 504 -2.03 14.03 10.59
C LYS A 504 -3.20 13.38 9.84
N SER A 505 -2.93 12.63 8.77
CA SER A 505 -3.97 11.95 7.99
C SER A 505 -4.58 10.77 8.76
N LEU A 506 -3.75 10.00 9.47
CA LEU A 506 -4.22 8.90 10.30
C LEU A 506 -4.95 9.38 11.56
N LEU A 507 -4.50 10.47 12.17
CA LEU A 507 -5.21 11.11 13.28
C LEU A 507 -6.63 11.53 12.85
N ALA A 508 -6.76 12.14 11.67
CA ALA A 508 -8.07 12.51 11.13
C ALA A 508 -8.94 11.27 10.79
N LYS A 509 -8.35 10.21 10.21
CA LYS A 509 -9.07 8.97 9.91
C LYS A 509 -9.58 8.26 11.18
N PHE A 510 -8.72 8.19 12.21
CA PHE A 510 -8.95 7.42 13.42
C PHE A 510 -9.45 8.25 14.60
N ALA A 511 -10.00 9.44 14.34
CA ALA A 511 -10.55 10.31 15.38
C ALA A 511 -11.54 9.55 16.28
N TRP A 512 -12.36 8.66 15.71
CA TRP A 512 -13.32 7.82 16.44
C TRP A 512 -12.70 6.87 17.48
N ALA A 513 -11.39 6.59 17.40
CA ALA A 513 -10.68 5.68 18.29
C ALA A 513 -9.90 6.40 19.41
N MET A 514 -9.79 7.73 19.36
CA MET A 514 -8.91 8.50 20.25
C MET A 514 -9.37 8.48 21.72
N ASP A 515 -10.67 8.36 21.95
CA ASP A 515 -11.26 8.37 23.30
C ASP A 515 -11.22 7.01 24.01
N VAL A 516 -10.59 5.99 23.42
CA VAL A 516 -10.56 4.65 24.02
C VAL A 516 -9.80 4.62 25.35
N ASP A 517 -10.30 3.83 26.30
CA ASP A 517 -9.68 3.66 27.62
C ASP A 517 -8.27 3.01 27.52
N PRO A 518 -7.29 3.42 28.35
CA PRO A 518 -5.96 2.80 28.37
C PRO A 518 -5.97 1.31 28.68
N SER A 519 -7.00 0.77 29.34
CA SER A 519 -7.15 -0.67 29.60
C SER A 519 -7.59 -1.48 28.38
N PHE A 520 -7.96 -0.84 27.27
CA PHE A 520 -8.46 -1.53 26.09
C PHE A 520 -7.47 -2.58 25.55
N ARG A 521 -8.02 -3.77 25.32
CA ARG A 521 -7.41 -4.93 24.66
C ARG A 521 -8.36 -5.41 23.57
N PHE A 522 -7.81 -5.77 22.41
CA PHE A 522 -8.55 -6.36 21.30
C PHE A 522 -8.90 -7.81 21.65
#